data_AF-A0A2H8TMK4-F1
#
_entry.id   AF-A0A2H8TMK4-F1
#
_cell.length_a   1.000
_cell.length_b   1.000
_cell.length_c   1.000
_cell.angle_alpha   90.00
_cell.angle_beta   90.00
_cell.angle_gamma   90.00
#
_symmetry.space_group_name_H-M   'P 1'
#
loop_
_entity.id
_entity.type
_entity.pdbx_description
1 polymer ?
#
loop_
_entity_poly.entity_id
_entity_poly.type
_entity_poly.pdbx_seq_one_letter_code
_entity_poly.pdbx_strand_id
1 'polypeptide(L)'
;MVCNTQDFNMLIITLVLILSTTRAWDSANSNTSYMDDYENSWSPWSEWSSCSRTCDGGATYQLRRCNAVVGCKGHHVRYKICNMEPCPDGLDFRAVQCSAYNDQPYDGETVEWHPYYDEESPCTLMCVDSKGRVEEMAPRVRDGTRC
;
A
#
# COMPACT_ATOMS: atom_id res chain seq x y z
N MET A 1 -10.81 -7.13 -0.85
CA MET A 1 -9.91 -6.00 -1.21
C MET A 1 -8.47 -6.54 -1.19
N VAL A 2 -7.46 -5.84 -1.69
CA VAL A 2 -6.05 -6.33 -1.69
C VAL A 2 -5.13 -5.23 -1.22
N CYS A 3 -4.21 -5.54 -0.33
CA CYS A 3 -3.32 -4.57 0.28
C CYS A 3 -2.26 -4.06 -0.68
N ASN A 4 -2.12 -2.73 -0.79
CA ASN A 4 -1.06 -2.05 -1.53
C ASN A 4 -0.45 -0.87 -0.75
N THR A 5 0.83 -0.58 -0.98
CA THR A 5 1.60 0.50 -0.33
C THR A 5 0.94 1.87 -0.45
N GLN A 6 0.00 2.06 -1.38
CA GLN A 6 -0.78 3.31 -1.50
C GLN A 6 -1.97 3.42 -0.53
N ASP A 7 -2.44 2.32 0.07
CA ASP A 7 -3.65 2.33 0.91
C ASP A 7 -3.46 2.97 2.30
N PHE A 8 -2.21 3.16 2.74
CA PHE A 8 -1.90 3.74 4.07
C PHE A 8 -1.54 5.24 4.02
N ASN A 9 -1.41 5.84 2.84
CA ASN A 9 -1.03 7.25 2.73
C ASN A 9 -2.21 8.22 2.96
N MET A 10 -3.40 7.71 3.30
CA MET A 10 -4.61 8.53 3.46
C MET A 10 -4.85 9.03 4.90
N LEU A 11 -4.23 8.42 5.92
CA LEU A 11 -4.50 8.75 7.33
C LEU A 11 -3.51 9.74 7.97
N ILE A 12 -2.33 9.97 7.39
CA ILE A 12 -1.32 10.90 7.95
C ILE A 12 -1.50 12.35 7.46
N ILE A 13 -2.20 12.56 6.33
CA ILE A 13 -2.28 13.89 5.70
C ILE A 13 -3.37 14.79 6.32
N THR A 14 -4.34 14.24 7.04
CA THR A 14 -5.51 14.99 7.55
C THR A 14 -5.25 15.82 8.82
N LEU A 15 -4.15 15.59 9.54
CA LEU A 15 -3.84 16.32 10.78
C LEU A 15 -3.10 17.65 10.58
N VAL A 16 -2.56 17.92 9.39
CA VAL A 16 -1.73 19.13 9.13
C VAL A 16 -2.57 20.32 8.63
N LEU A 17 -3.79 20.10 8.12
CA LEU A 17 -4.55 21.12 7.41
C LEU A 17 -5.45 22.02 8.28
N ILE A 18 -5.51 21.82 9.60
CA ILE A 18 -6.47 22.54 10.48
C ILE A 18 -5.88 23.75 11.23
N LEU A 19 -4.61 24.14 11.00
CA LEU A 19 -3.96 25.20 11.79
C LEU A 19 -3.46 26.42 11.00
N SER A 20 -3.74 26.55 9.70
CA SER A 20 -3.30 27.74 8.93
C SER A 20 -4.42 28.36 8.11
N THR A 21 -5.37 29.00 8.78
CA THR A 21 -6.23 30.00 8.13
C THR A 21 -6.07 31.35 8.81
N THR A 22 -5.08 32.12 8.41
CA THR A 22 -5.25 33.58 8.37
C THR A 22 -4.58 34.18 7.12
N ARG A 23 -5.32 35.16 6.57
CA ARG A 23 -4.94 36.21 5.61
C ARG A 23 -5.08 35.87 4.13
N ALA A 24 -6.28 36.22 3.63
CA ALA A 24 -6.48 36.69 2.27
C ALA A 24 -5.57 37.91 1.99
N TRP A 25 -4.88 37.88 0.84
CA TRP A 25 -4.23 39.03 0.21
C TRP A 25 -4.66 39.06 -1.26
N ASP A 26 -5.22 40.20 -1.66
CA ASP A 26 -5.74 40.47 -3.00
C ASP A 26 -4.65 40.80 -4.04
N SER A 27 -4.95 40.39 -5.28
CA SER A 27 -4.55 40.97 -6.57
C SER A 27 -3.08 41.01 -6.99
N ALA A 28 -2.75 40.22 -8.02
CA ALA A 28 -1.96 40.67 -9.16
C ALA A 28 -2.19 39.79 -10.41
N ASN A 29 -2.56 40.44 -11.51
CA ASN A 29 -2.62 39.91 -12.86
C ASN A 29 -1.25 39.31 -13.28
N SER A 30 -1.20 38.02 -13.62
CA SER A 30 -0.02 37.36 -14.19
C SER A 30 -0.43 36.47 -15.35
N ASN A 31 0.10 36.76 -16.53
CA ASN A 31 -0.03 36.00 -17.77
C ASN A 31 -0.04 34.48 -17.55
N THR A 32 -1.13 33.85 -17.94
CA THR A 32 -1.39 32.40 -17.90
C THR A 32 -0.58 31.64 -18.97
N SER A 33 0.74 31.57 -18.82
CA SER A 33 1.58 30.70 -19.66
C SER A 33 2.64 29.90 -18.89
N TYR A 34 2.69 30.02 -17.56
CA TYR A 34 3.72 29.38 -16.72
C TYR A 34 3.19 28.23 -15.85
N MET A 35 1.88 27.98 -15.85
CA MET A 35 1.24 26.96 -15.02
C MET A 35 0.77 25.73 -15.80
N ASP A 36 0.81 25.76 -17.13
CA ASP A 36 0.45 24.61 -17.98
C ASP A 36 1.59 23.57 -18.10
N ASP A 37 2.81 23.90 -17.66
CA ASP A 37 3.98 23.02 -17.82
C ASP A 37 4.12 21.98 -16.69
N TYR A 38 3.34 22.11 -15.61
CA TYR A 38 3.49 21.25 -14.43
C TYR A 38 2.84 19.87 -14.57
N GLU A 39 1.73 19.77 -15.32
CA GLU A 39 1.11 18.48 -15.68
C GLU A 39 1.94 17.77 -16.76
N ASN A 40 2.51 18.53 -17.71
CA ASN A 40 3.31 18.01 -18.81
C ASN A 40 4.75 17.63 -18.40
N SER A 41 5.11 17.87 -17.14
CA SER A 41 6.41 17.52 -16.58
C SER A 41 6.58 16.03 -16.31
N TRP A 42 5.50 15.25 -16.26
CA TRP A 42 5.58 13.81 -16.10
C TRP A 42 5.90 13.11 -17.42
N SER A 43 6.80 12.12 -17.39
CA SER A 43 6.91 11.17 -18.49
C SER A 43 5.60 10.39 -18.66
N PRO A 44 5.38 9.78 -19.83
CA PRO A 44 4.39 8.71 -19.95
C PRO A 44 4.63 7.62 -18.88
N TRP A 45 3.56 6.96 -18.48
CA TRP A 45 3.66 5.76 -17.65
C TRP A 45 4.41 4.66 -18.41
N SER A 46 5.22 3.90 -17.69
CA SER A 46 5.83 2.67 -18.19
C SER A 46 4.76 1.64 -18.55
N GLU A 47 5.16 0.55 -19.19
CA GLU A 47 4.35 -0.66 -19.20
C GLU A 47 4.14 -1.19 -17.78
N TRP A 48 3.05 -1.94 -17.60
CA TRP A 48 2.79 -2.63 -16.34
C TRP A 48 3.90 -3.67 -16.08
N SER A 49 4.40 -3.73 -14.85
CA SER A 49 5.31 -4.78 -14.42
C SER A 49 4.61 -6.15 -14.47
N SER A 50 5.41 -7.22 -14.44
CA SER A 50 4.85 -8.55 -14.21
C SER A 50 4.07 -8.56 -12.90
N CYS A 51 2.95 -9.29 -12.86
CA CYS A 51 2.20 -9.46 -11.63
C CYS A 51 3.10 -10.11 -10.58
N SER A 52 3.05 -9.63 -9.34
CA SER A 52 3.84 -10.19 -8.24
C SER A 52 3.53 -11.68 -8.02
N ARG A 53 2.36 -12.15 -8.47
CA ARG A 53 1.86 -13.51 -8.27
C ARG A 53 1.07 -13.98 -9.49
N THR A 54 0.97 -15.28 -9.67
CA THR A 54 0.23 -15.91 -10.79
C THR A 54 -1.19 -16.33 -10.42
N CYS A 55 -1.52 -16.38 -9.13
CA CYS A 55 -2.83 -16.75 -8.60
C CYS A 55 -3.06 -16.13 -7.21
N ASP A 56 -4.31 -16.20 -6.77
CA ASP A 56 -4.89 -15.77 -5.51
C ASP A 56 -4.66 -14.28 -5.17
N GLY A 57 -4.58 -13.46 -6.21
CA GLY A 57 -4.33 -12.04 -6.12
C GLY A 57 -2.85 -11.69 -6.06
N GLY A 58 -2.48 -10.66 -6.80
CA GLY A 58 -1.17 -10.05 -6.80
C GLY A 58 -1.27 -8.57 -7.12
N ALA A 59 -0.14 -7.88 -7.07
CA ALA A 59 -0.03 -6.49 -7.45
C ALA A 59 0.90 -6.35 -8.65
N THR A 60 0.54 -5.47 -9.57
CA THR A 60 1.42 -4.98 -10.64
C THR A 60 1.47 -3.47 -10.56
N TYR A 61 2.56 -2.88 -11.05
CA TYR A 61 2.83 -1.46 -10.93
C TYR A 61 3.27 -0.85 -12.26
N GLN A 62 3.05 0.46 -12.39
CA GLN A 62 3.63 1.30 -13.42
C GLN A 62 4.39 2.44 -12.78
N LEU A 63 5.46 2.87 -13.46
CA LEU A 63 6.32 3.97 -13.03
C LEU A 63 6.26 5.10 -14.05
N ARG A 64 6.46 6.33 -13.60
CA ARG A 64 6.73 7.50 -14.45
C ARG A 64 7.81 8.35 -13.81
N ARG A 65 8.53 9.13 -14.62
CA ARG A 65 9.60 10.03 -14.16
C ARG A 65 9.12 11.48 -14.17
N CYS A 66 9.55 12.24 -13.17
CA CYS A 66 9.37 13.67 -13.17
C CYS A 66 10.53 14.32 -13.93
N ASN A 67 10.20 15.07 -14.98
CA ASN A 67 11.18 15.77 -15.82
C ASN A 67 11.31 17.25 -15.44
N ALA A 68 10.49 17.76 -14.51
CA ALA A 68 10.59 19.13 -14.01
C ALA A 68 11.76 19.31 -13.04
N VAL A 69 12.40 20.48 -13.13
CA VAL A 69 13.45 20.92 -12.20
C VAL A 69 12.91 21.16 -10.78
N VAL A 70 11.69 21.67 -10.69
CA VAL A 70 11.04 22.04 -9.41
C VAL A 70 10.18 20.92 -8.80
N GLY A 71 10.29 19.70 -9.31
CA GLY A 71 9.48 18.55 -8.90
C GLY A 71 8.10 18.53 -9.57
N CYS A 72 7.35 17.44 -9.36
CA CYS A 72 6.04 17.22 -9.99
C CYS A 72 5.01 16.82 -8.92
N LYS A 73 3.75 17.22 -9.10
CA LYS A 73 2.66 16.83 -8.18
C LYS A 73 2.08 15.48 -8.57
N GLY A 74 1.78 14.68 -7.55
CA GLY A 74 1.25 13.33 -7.67
C GLY A 74 2.32 12.25 -7.54
N HIS A 75 1.90 10.99 -7.61
CA HIS A 75 2.79 9.85 -7.37
C HIS A 75 3.57 9.46 -8.63
N HIS A 76 4.80 8.98 -8.44
CA HIS A 76 5.66 8.44 -9.50
C HIS A 76 5.37 6.95 -9.80
N VAL A 77 4.55 6.31 -8.96
CA VAL A 77 4.13 4.91 -9.08
C VAL A 77 2.61 4.81 -8.99
N ARG A 78 2.02 3.87 -9.72
CA ARG A 78 0.62 3.45 -9.55
C ARG A 78 0.53 1.93 -9.57
N TYR A 79 -0.48 1.38 -8.90
CA TYR A 79 -0.66 -0.07 -8.78
C TYR A 79 -2.04 -0.49 -9.29
N LYS A 80 -2.15 -1.77 -9.66
CA LYS A 80 -3.43 -2.45 -9.84
C LYS A 80 -3.31 -3.90 -9.37
N ILE A 81 -4.47 -4.47 -9.07
CA ILE A 81 -4.60 -5.88 -8.72
C ILE A 81 -4.54 -6.73 -10.00
N CYS A 82 -3.94 -7.92 -9.91
CA CYS A 82 -3.85 -8.88 -11.00
C CYS A 82 -3.99 -10.32 -10.47
N ASN A 83 -4.32 -11.25 -11.37
CA ASN A 83 -4.33 -12.70 -11.13
C ASN A 83 -5.15 -13.16 -9.90
N MET A 84 -6.43 -12.79 -9.87
CA MET A 84 -7.35 -13.04 -8.74
C MET A 84 -7.88 -14.48 -8.63
N GLU A 85 -7.59 -15.32 -9.62
CA GLU A 85 -8.02 -16.71 -9.64
C GLU A 85 -7.37 -17.49 -8.50
N PRO A 86 -8.11 -18.31 -7.72
CA PRO A 86 -7.55 -19.08 -6.62
C PRO A 86 -6.35 -19.94 -7.05
N CYS A 87 -5.38 -20.11 -6.15
CA CYS A 87 -4.27 -21.02 -6.41
C CYS A 87 -4.74 -22.48 -6.35
N PRO A 88 -4.23 -23.37 -7.22
CA PRO A 88 -4.62 -24.80 -7.25
C PRO A 88 -4.47 -25.50 -5.90
N ASP A 89 -3.46 -25.11 -5.12
CA ASP A 89 -3.13 -25.72 -3.84
C ASP A 89 -3.89 -25.10 -2.66
N GLY A 90 -4.77 -24.11 -2.90
CA GLY A 90 -5.52 -23.43 -1.84
C GLY A 90 -4.65 -22.61 -0.87
N LEU A 91 -3.42 -22.28 -1.25
CA LEU A 91 -2.48 -21.54 -0.41
C LEU A 91 -2.97 -20.12 -0.12
N ASP A 92 -3.24 -19.85 1.16
CA ASP A 92 -3.44 -18.49 1.68
C ASP A 92 -2.08 -17.83 1.95
N PHE A 93 -1.79 -16.74 1.25
CA PHE A 93 -0.51 -16.05 1.35
C PHE A 93 -0.38 -15.22 2.62
N ARG A 94 -1.49 -14.87 3.26
CA ARG A 94 -1.48 -14.34 4.62
C ARG A 94 -1.02 -15.42 5.58
N ALA A 95 -1.45 -16.68 5.37
CA ALA A 95 -1.01 -17.81 6.18
C ALA A 95 0.49 -18.07 6.03
N VAL A 96 1.03 -17.99 4.80
CA VAL A 96 2.48 -18.09 4.55
C VAL A 96 3.27 -17.00 5.30
N GLN A 97 2.70 -15.80 5.44
CA GLN A 97 3.35 -14.72 6.19
C GLN A 97 3.32 -14.97 7.69
N CYS A 98 2.22 -15.48 8.24
CA CYS A 98 2.14 -15.87 9.65
C CYS A 98 3.06 -17.05 9.97
N SER A 99 3.09 -18.09 9.12
CA SER A 99 3.88 -19.29 9.36
C SER A 99 5.39 -19.04 9.37
N ALA A 100 5.85 -17.93 8.78
CA ALA A 100 7.25 -17.52 8.84
C ALA A 100 7.75 -17.23 10.29
N TYR A 101 6.83 -17.07 11.24
CA TYR A 101 7.13 -16.84 12.65
C TYR A 101 7.04 -18.11 13.51
N ASN A 102 6.67 -19.27 12.93
CA ASN A 102 6.53 -20.53 13.67
C ASN A 102 7.88 -21.06 14.19
N ASP A 103 9.00 -20.67 13.59
CA ASP A 103 10.34 -21.04 14.02
C ASP A 103 10.78 -20.28 15.29
N GLN A 104 10.04 -19.25 15.71
CA GLN A 104 10.31 -18.48 16.91
C GLN A 104 9.33 -18.85 18.03
N PRO A 105 9.81 -19.34 19.19
CA PRO A 105 8.94 -19.61 20.32
C PRO A 105 8.32 -18.31 20.85
N TYR A 106 7.03 -18.34 21.14
CA TYR A 106 6.30 -17.25 21.76
C TYR A 106 6.07 -17.59 23.24
N ASP A 107 6.59 -16.75 24.14
CA ASP A 107 6.58 -16.99 25.59
C ASP A 107 7.14 -18.37 26.00
N GLY A 108 8.18 -18.81 25.29
CA GLY A 108 8.81 -20.13 25.52
C GLY A 108 8.02 -21.33 24.97
N GLU A 109 6.89 -21.09 24.30
CA GLU A 109 6.07 -22.13 23.67
C GLU A 109 6.27 -22.15 22.16
N THR A 110 6.31 -23.35 21.57
CA THR A 110 6.19 -23.50 20.12
C THR A 110 4.73 -23.29 19.73
N VAL A 111 4.51 -22.32 18.85
CA VAL A 111 3.18 -21.90 18.40
C VAL A 111 3.07 -22.01 16.90
N GLU A 112 1.88 -22.37 16.43
CA GLU A 112 1.54 -22.34 15.01
C GLU A 112 0.64 -21.12 14.77
N TRP A 113 1.15 -20.17 14.01
CA TRP A 113 0.47 -18.94 13.68
C TRP A 113 -0.38 -19.10 12.42
N HIS A 114 -1.63 -18.68 12.52
CA HIS A 114 -2.58 -18.60 11.42
C HIS A 114 -3.04 -17.17 11.18
N PRO A 115 -3.59 -16.83 10.01
CA PRO A 115 -4.11 -15.50 9.74
C PRO A 115 -5.24 -15.11 10.68
N TYR A 116 -5.11 -13.91 11.25
CA TYR A 116 -6.23 -13.19 11.84
C TYR A 116 -6.64 -12.06 10.89
N TYR A 117 -7.94 -11.96 10.64
CA TYR A 117 -8.54 -10.97 9.75
C TYR A 117 -9.25 -9.92 10.59
N ASP A 118 -8.63 -8.75 10.70
CA ASP A 118 -9.19 -7.61 11.40
C ASP A 118 -9.89 -6.66 10.41
N GLU A 119 -11.15 -6.30 10.68
CA GLU A 119 -11.92 -5.43 9.79
C GLU A 119 -11.46 -3.97 9.87
N GLU A 120 -10.91 -3.54 11.00
CA GLU A 120 -10.42 -2.17 11.19
C GLU A 120 -9.05 -1.96 10.52
N SER A 121 -8.18 -2.97 10.57
CA SER A 121 -6.83 -2.95 10.01
C SER A 121 -6.56 -4.16 9.08
N PRO A 122 -7.31 -4.29 7.96
CA PRO A 122 -7.27 -5.49 7.11
C PRO A 122 -5.91 -5.75 6.44
N CYS A 123 -5.01 -4.75 6.45
CA CYS A 123 -3.68 -4.85 5.87
C CYS A 123 -2.54 -4.98 6.87
N THR A 124 -2.81 -4.93 8.17
CA THR A 124 -1.83 -5.28 9.20
C THR A 124 -1.65 -6.79 9.21
N LEU A 125 -0.43 -7.31 9.42
CA LEU A 125 -0.22 -8.76 9.57
C LEU A 125 -0.57 -9.17 11.00
N MET A 126 -1.86 -9.39 11.24
CA MET A 126 -2.36 -9.98 12.48
C MET A 126 -2.36 -11.50 12.35
N CYS A 127 -1.81 -12.17 13.35
CA CYS A 127 -1.76 -13.62 13.40
C CYS A 127 -2.35 -14.13 14.72
N VAL A 128 -2.99 -15.30 14.69
CA VAL A 128 -3.62 -15.95 15.82
C VAL A 128 -3.11 -17.37 15.99
N ASP A 129 -2.96 -17.81 17.24
CA ASP A 129 -2.60 -19.19 17.55
C ASP A 129 -3.83 -20.05 17.94
N SER A 130 -3.60 -21.34 18.17
CA SER A 130 -4.65 -22.28 18.59
C SER A 130 -5.28 -21.98 19.96
N LYS A 131 -4.65 -21.13 20.78
CA LYS A 131 -5.17 -20.67 22.07
C LYS A 131 -5.97 -19.36 21.94
N GLY A 132 -6.08 -18.80 20.73
CA GLY A 132 -6.77 -17.55 20.46
C GLY A 132 -5.98 -16.30 20.82
N ARG A 133 -4.66 -16.41 21.04
CA ARG A 133 -3.79 -15.24 21.24
C ARG A 133 -3.56 -14.57 19.89
N VAL A 134 -3.91 -13.29 19.79
CA VAL A 134 -3.77 -12.49 18.56
C VAL A 134 -2.61 -11.52 18.74
N GLU A 135 -1.70 -11.50 17.77
CA GLU A 135 -0.50 -10.66 17.80
C GLU A 135 -0.26 -9.98 16.45
N GLU A 136 0.26 -8.75 16.51
CA GLU A 136 0.72 -8.01 15.34
C GLU A 136 2.16 -8.42 15.00
N MET A 137 2.33 -9.22 13.94
CA MET A 137 3.64 -9.70 13.51
C MET A 137 4.38 -8.70 12.62
N ALA A 138 3.64 -7.88 11.89
CA ALA A 138 4.16 -6.79 11.09
C ALA A 138 3.08 -5.72 10.88
N PRO A 139 3.46 -4.45 10.76
CA PRO A 139 2.53 -3.34 10.52
C PRO A 139 1.82 -3.45 9.16
N ARG A 140 2.26 -4.36 8.29
CA ARG A 140 1.75 -4.50 6.94
C ARG A 140 2.01 -5.90 6.36
N VAL A 141 0.99 -6.47 5.70
CA VAL A 141 1.16 -7.63 4.82
C VAL A 141 1.84 -7.25 3.50
N ARG A 142 2.46 -8.23 2.83
CA ARG A 142 3.08 -8.04 1.51
C ARG A 142 2.04 -7.59 0.48
N ASP A 143 2.46 -6.70 -0.42
CA ASP A 143 1.61 -6.19 -1.49
C ASP A 143 1.01 -7.34 -2.33
N GLY A 144 -0.29 -7.28 -2.56
CA GLY A 144 -1.03 -8.35 -3.23
C GLY A 144 -1.70 -9.36 -2.28
N THR A 145 -1.48 -9.26 -0.95
CA THR A 145 -2.21 -10.08 0.04
C THR A 145 -3.64 -9.57 0.18
N ARG A 146 -4.60 -10.49 0.27
CA ARG A 146 -6.02 -10.15 0.45
C ARG A 146 -6.28 -9.49 1.81
N CYS A 147 -7.20 -8.52 1.77
CA CYS A 147 -7.87 -7.90 2.90
C CYS A 147 -9.10 -8.72 3.25
#